data_AF-A0A651I4K3-F1
#
_entry.id   AF-A0A651I4K3-F1
#
_cell.length_a   1.000
_cell.length_b   1.000
_cell.length_c   1.000
_cell.angle_alpha   90.00
_cell.angle_beta   90.00
_cell.angle_gamma   90.00
#
_symmetry.space_group_name_H-M   'P 1'
#
loop_
_entity.id
_entity.type
_entity.pdbx_description
1 polymer ?
#
loop_
_entity_poly.entity_id
_entity_poly.type
_entity_poly.pdbx_seq_one_letter_code
_entity_poly.pdbx_strand_id
1 'polypeptide(L)'
;VGPIIYSCNPRFYPGGESKKIVERQLSFRQVRVKVRDVKGKEHDIDTALIDHFLYSSDPALHPLDQRALYIDFKERMKKQGKDPGSPDFKMAARTDKYFNALQAKFGYAITCHKSQGGEWPFVFVDFNVFMGKVSAGFFRWAYTAVTRSSKVLATVDSPDFNSFTRLQFEEIQPKKDLWKKAFFAETSPDNPLRFVDIRVNKLNQAFQREGITISWDRADWFLLCNCTRGEESATIKLHFKKDGFSKATFPSISSPSFKSLLRELLKDSLIPDHIPFQPQFPAMKDLHTHITESLTAENAVLTNIIRHPYSDKFYFMADQSFGMLEFFHNSKQQFTKAVSWISDPDDDVPASLIEKILSGI
;
A
#
# COMPACT_ATOMS: atom_id res chain seq x y z
N VAL A 1 -45.00 12.80 -0.86
CA VAL A 1 -45.06 12.17 -2.20
C VAL A 1 -46.45 11.57 -2.37
N GLY A 2 -47.10 11.76 -3.52
CA GLY A 2 -48.47 11.31 -3.79
C GLY A 2 -48.56 10.09 -4.73
N PRO A 3 -49.78 9.75 -5.19
CA PRO A 3 -50.00 8.65 -6.12
C PRO A 3 -49.54 9.00 -7.56
N ILE A 4 -49.58 8.00 -8.45
CA ILE A 4 -49.53 8.24 -9.89
C ILE A 4 -50.83 8.95 -10.29
N ILE A 5 -50.70 10.11 -10.91
CA ILE A 5 -51.83 10.98 -11.28
C ILE A 5 -52.14 10.97 -12.78
N TYR A 6 -51.19 10.52 -13.60
CA TYR A 6 -51.35 10.42 -15.04
C TYR A 6 -50.42 9.34 -15.60
N SER A 7 -50.92 8.59 -16.59
CA SER A 7 -50.13 7.64 -17.37
C SER A 7 -50.57 7.67 -18.83
N CYS A 8 -49.62 7.48 -19.74
CA CYS A 8 -49.89 7.45 -21.18
C CYS A 8 -48.89 6.58 -21.92
N ASN A 9 -49.28 6.11 -23.11
CA ASN A 9 -48.47 5.25 -23.96
C ASN A 9 -48.32 5.82 -25.38
N PRO A 10 -47.55 6.91 -25.59
CA PRO A 10 -47.39 7.49 -26.92
C PRO A 10 -46.79 6.49 -27.91
N ARG A 11 -47.39 6.41 -29.10
CA ARG A 11 -46.95 5.53 -30.20
C ARG A 11 -46.45 6.36 -31.37
N PHE A 12 -45.22 6.12 -31.81
CA PHE A 12 -44.62 6.90 -32.88
C PHE A 12 -43.49 6.19 -33.59
N TYR A 13 -43.15 6.68 -34.78
CA TYR A 13 -41.95 6.26 -35.51
C TYR A 13 -40.71 6.93 -34.90
N PRO A 14 -39.66 6.19 -34.52
CA PRO A 14 -38.48 6.72 -33.84
C PRO A 14 -37.63 7.68 -34.70
N GLY A 15 -37.88 7.76 -36.01
CA GLY A 15 -37.08 8.52 -36.97
C GLY A 15 -35.94 7.69 -37.56
N GLY A 16 -35.38 8.09 -38.71
CA GLY A 16 -34.38 7.32 -39.46
C GLY A 16 -35.00 6.27 -40.41
N GLU A 17 -34.21 5.28 -40.83
CA GLU A 17 -34.64 4.21 -41.77
C GLU A 17 -35.64 3.20 -41.16
N SER A 18 -35.82 3.20 -39.84
CA SER A 18 -36.69 2.25 -39.15
C SER A 18 -38.17 2.62 -39.30
N LYS A 19 -38.94 1.73 -39.93
CA LYS A 19 -40.41 1.82 -40.07
C LYS A 19 -41.19 1.17 -38.92
N LYS A 20 -40.53 0.75 -37.83
CA LYS A 20 -41.22 0.10 -36.71
C LYS A 20 -41.75 1.15 -35.73
N ILE A 21 -43.05 1.09 -35.43
CA ILE A 21 -43.68 1.92 -34.40
C ILE A 21 -43.11 1.51 -33.04
N VAL A 22 -42.70 2.50 -32.25
CA VAL A 22 -42.30 2.31 -30.86
C VAL A 22 -43.40 2.86 -29.96
N GLU A 23 -43.72 2.11 -28.92
CA GLU A 23 -44.57 2.54 -27.81
C GLU A 23 -43.69 2.79 -26.57
N ARG A 24 -43.92 3.89 -25.87
CA ARG A 24 -43.22 4.22 -24.62
C ARG A 24 -44.24 4.46 -23.53
N GLN A 25 -44.09 3.81 -22.39
CA GLN A 25 -44.97 3.99 -21.24
C GLN A 25 -44.44 5.12 -20.35
N LEU A 26 -45.25 6.15 -20.13
CA LEU A 26 -44.96 7.26 -19.24
C LEU A 26 -45.94 7.23 -18.06
N SER A 27 -45.41 7.42 -16.84
CA SER A 27 -46.20 7.48 -15.61
C SER A 27 -45.70 8.65 -14.78
N PHE A 28 -46.63 9.45 -14.26
CA PHE A 28 -46.35 10.70 -13.59
C PHE A 28 -46.87 10.65 -12.16
N ARG A 29 -45.96 10.80 -11.20
CA ARG A 29 -46.27 10.82 -9.77
C ARG A 29 -46.41 12.25 -9.27
N GLN A 30 -47.44 12.50 -8.46
CA GLN A 30 -47.57 13.80 -7.81
C GLN A 30 -46.50 13.99 -6.74
N VAL A 31 -45.83 15.13 -6.78
CA VAL A 31 -44.85 15.53 -5.76
C VAL A 31 -45.05 16.98 -5.38
N ARG A 32 -44.83 17.30 -4.11
CA ARG A 32 -44.69 18.65 -3.61
C ARG A 32 -43.22 18.85 -3.27
N VAL A 33 -42.58 19.81 -3.93
CA VAL A 33 -41.15 20.10 -3.74
C VAL A 33 -41.02 21.45 -3.07
N LYS A 34 -40.25 21.50 -2.00
CA LYS A 34 -39.87 22.74 -1.34
C LYS A 34 -38.55 23.22 -1.92
N VAL A 35 -38.53 24.43 -2.47
CA VAL A 35 -37.33 25.06 -3.03
C VAL A 35 -37.04 26.35 -2.29
N ARG A 36 -35.76 26.75 -2.24
CA ARG A 36 -35.32 28.00 -1.63
C ARG A 36 -34.86 28.95 -2.73
N ASP A 37 -35.36 30.18 -2.73
CA ASP A 37 -34.93 31.19 -3.69
C ASP A 37 -33.59 31.85 -3.30
N VAL A 38 -33.09 32.73 -4.17
CA VAL A 38 -31.82 33.46 -3.95
C VAL A 38 -31.82 34.38 -2.73
N LYS A 39 -33.01 34.72 -2.19
CA LYS A 39 -33.18 35.53 -0.97
C LYS A 39 -33.41 34.66 0.28
N GLY A 40 -33.33 33.34 0.14
CA GLY A 40 -33.53 32.40 1.24
C GLY A 40 -34.99 32.10 1.57
N LYS A 41 -35.96 32.62 0.80
CA LYS A 41 -37.38 32.34 1.02
C LYS A 41 -37.73 30.96 0.49
N GLU A 42 -38.50 30.20 1.27
CA GLU A 42 -39.00 28.89 0.89
C GLU A 42 -40.28 29.02 0.04
N HIS A 43 -40.36 28.20 -1.01
CA HIS A 43 -41.52 28.10 -1.90
C HIS A 43 -41.89 26.63 -2.07
N ASP A 44 -43.17 26.33 -1.95
CA ASP A 44 -43.70 24.99 -2.21
C ASP A 44 -44.27 24.94 -3.64
N ILE A 45 -43.81 23.95 -4.40
CA ILE A 45 -44.21 23.74 -5.79
C ILE A 45 -44.89 22.38 -5.92
N ASP A 46 -46.18 22.39 -6.27
CA ASP A 46 -46.93 21.20 -6.61
C ASP A 46 -46.68 20.83 -8.08
N THR A 47 -45.96 19.74 -8.32
CA THR A 47 -45.54 19.31 -9.66
C THR A 47 -45.68 17.79 -9.84
N ALA A 48 -45.23 17.28 -10.98
CA ALA A 48 -45.15 15.86 -11.28
C ALA A 48 -43.69 15.41 -11.46
N LEU A 49 -43.45 14.13 -11.19
CA LEU A 49 -42.17 13.44 -11.39
C LEU A 49 -42.38 12.25 -12.33
N ILE A 50 -41.42 11.98 -13.21
CA ILE A 50 -41.46 10.81 -14.10
C ILE A 50 -41.14 9.55 -13.30
N ASP A 51 -42.16 8.76 -12.99
CA ASP A 51 -42.10 7.69 -11.98
C ASP A 51 -41.14 6.57 -12.37
N HIS A 52 -41.25 6.05 -13.59
CA HIS A 52 -40.37 4.97 -14.05
C HIS A 52 -38.90 5.40 -14.16
N PHE A 53 -38.63 6.69 -14.42
CA PHE A 53 -37.27 7.19 -14.53
C PHE A 53 -36.53 7.16 -13.19
N LEU A 54 -37.25 7.28 -12.07
CA LEU A 54 -36.68 7.19 -10.73
C LEU A 54 -35.96 5.85 -10.48
N TYR A 55 -36.46 4.78 -11.10
CA TYR A 55 -35.96 3.41 -10.97
C TYR A 55 -35.10 2.94 -12.15
N SER A 56 -34.97 3.74 -13.21
CA SER A 56 -34.09 3.42 -14.34
C SER A 56 -32.62 3.42 -13.90
N SER A 57 -31.79 2.56 -14.50
CA SER A 57 -30.34 2.57 -14.33
C SER A 57 -29.64 3.69 -15.11
N ASP A 58 -30.32 4.28 -16.10
CA ASP A 58 -29.72 5.29 -16.98
C ASP A 58 -29.58 6.65 -16.26
N PRO A 59 -28.49 7.39 -16.49
CA PRO A 59 -28.26 8.68 -15.83
C PRO A 59 -29.18 9.80 -16.34
N ALA A 60 -29.76 9.64 -17.53
CA ALA A 60 -30.62 10.62 -18.18
C ALA A 60 -31.85 9.94 -18.79
N LEU A 61 -32.93 10.70 -18.98
CA LEU A 61 -34.14 10.18 -19.60
C LEU A 61 -33.84 9.76 -21.05
N HIS A 62 -34.26 8.56 -21.43
CA HIS A 62 -33.98 8.00 -22.76
C HIS A 62 -34.51 8.93 -23.87
N PRO A 63 -33.79 9.11 -24.99
CA PRO A 63 -34.22 10.03 -26.06
C PRO A 63 -35.63 9.75 -26.61
N LEU A 64 -36.02 8.47 -26.69
CA LEU A 64 -37.38 8.08 -27.08
C LEU A 64 -38.43 8.47 -26.04
N ASP A 65 -38.12 8.47 -24.75
CA ASP A 65 -39.05 8.95 -23.71
C ASP A 65 -39.21 10.48 -23.77
N GLN A 66 -38.12 11.21 -24.02
CA GLN A 66 -38.19 12.65 -24.27
C GLN A 66 -39.10 12.97 -25.46
N ARG A 67 -38.99 12.18 -26.54
CA ARG A 67 -39.88 12.31 -27.70
C ARG A 67 -41.33 11.93 -27.36
N ALA A 68 -41.53 10.88 -26.57
CA ALA A 68 -42.86 10.46 -26.10
C ALA A 68 -43.53 11.58 -25.28
N LEU A 69 -42.80 12.25 -24.38
CA LEU A 69 -43.30 13.41 -23.62
C LEU A 69 -43.82 14.51 -24.55
N TYR A 70 -43.07 14.82 -25.60
CA TYR A 70 -43.47 15.84 -26.57
C TYR A 70 -44.72 15.44 -27.36
N ILE A 71 -44.82 14.18 -27.75
CA ILE A 71 -45.98 13.66 -28.51
C ILE A 71 -47.23 13.67 -27.64
N ASP A 72 -47.15 13.16 -26.41
CA ASP A 72 -48.25 13.25 -25.43
C ASP A 72 -48.69 14.70 -25.22
N PHE A 73 -47.74 15.61 -25.00
CA PHE A 73 -48.02 17.03 -24.85
C PHE A 73 -48.76 17.60 -26.07
N LYS A 74 -48.25 17.33 -27.28
CA LYS A 74 -48.85 17.80 -28.53
C LYS A 74 -50.28 17.27 -28.70
N GLU A 75 -50.52 16.00 -28.39
CA GLU A 75 -51.86 15.41 -28.46
C GLU A 75 -52.83 16.05 -27.44
N ARG A 76 -52.38 16.28 -26.21
CA ARG A 76 -53.18 16.96 -25.18
C ARG A 76 -53.49 18.41 -25.56
N MET A 77 -52.54 19.14 -26.13
CA MET A 77 -52.75 20.52 -26.59
C MET A 77 -53.69 20.59 -27.80
N LYS A 78 -53.56 19.65 -28.76
CA LYS A 78 -54.48 19.56 -29.89
C LYS A 78 -55.93 19.34 -29.45
N LYS A 79 -56.16 18.49 -28.44
CA LYS A 79 -57.50 18.28 -27.84
C LYS A 79 -58.07 19.55 -27.17
N GLN A 80 -57.23 20.51 -26.82
CA GLN A 80 -57.62 21.81 -26.26
C GLN A 80 -57.72 22.91 -27.34
N GLY A 81 -57.58 22.59 -28.63
CA GLY A 81 -57.61 23.57 -29.72
C GLY A 81 -56.37 24.47 -29.80
N LYS A 82 -55.25 24.08 -29.16
CA LYS A 82 -54.00 24.84 -29.19
C LYS A 82 -53.07 24.29 -30.26
N ASP A 83 -53.02 24.96 -31.40
CA ASP A 83 -52.21 24.51 -32.53
C ASP A 83 -50.71 24.74 -32.33
N PRO A 84 -49.85 23.82 -32.81
CA PRO A 84 -48.41 24.00 -32.77
C PRO A 84 -47.97 25.32 -33.41
N GLY A 85 -47.16 26.09 -32.70
CA GLY A 85 -46.65 27.39 -33.16
C GLY A 85 -47.43 28.60 -32.67
N SER A 86 -48.67 28.42 -32.21
CA SER A 86 -49.47 29.48 -31.59
C SER A 86 -48.83 30.01 -30.30
N PRO A 87 -49.09 31.28 -29.91
CA PRO A 87 -48.68 31.82 -28.61
C PRO A 87 -49.16 30.96 -27.43
N ASP A 88 -50.40 30.46 -27.51
CA ASP A 88 -51.00 29.62 -26.46
C ASP A 88 -50.33 28.26 -26.32
N PHE A 89 -49.89 27.64 -27.42
CA PHE A 89 -49.11 26.41 -27.39
C PHE A 89 -47.74 26.61 -26.75
N LYS A 90 -47.07 27.73 -27.06
CA LYS A 90 -45.77 28.08 -26.45
C LYS A 90 -45.91 28.35 -24.95
N MET A 91 -46.97 29.06 -24.54
CA MET A 91 -47.26 29.29 -23.13
C MET A 91 -47.55 27.97 -22.40
N ALA A 92 -48.39 27.12 -22.99
CA ALA A 92 -48.69 25.81 -22.42
C ALA A 92 -47.44 24.93 -22.29
N ALA A 93 -46.54 24.93 -23.28
CA ALA A 93 -45.30 24.17 -23.20
C ALA A 93 -44.42 24.57 -22.01
N ARG A 94 -44.43 25.85 -21.62
CA ARG A 94 -43.66 26.35 -20.47
C ARG A 94 -44.26 25.98 -19.12
N THR A 95 -45.58 25.81 -19.05
CA THR A 95 -46.30 25.61 -17.78
C THR A 95 -46.86 24.21 -17.61
N ASP A 96 -46.78 23.36 -18.64
CA ASP A 96 -47.39 22.05 -18.62
C ASP A 96 -46.76 21.14 -17.57
N LYS A 97 -47.61 20.59 -16.70
CA LYS A 97 -47.21 19.79 -15.53
C LYS A 97 -46.52 18.47 -15.90
N TYR A 98 -46.89 17.86 -17.03
CA TYR A 98 -46.38 16.54 -17.42
C TYR A 98 -45.19 16.65 -18.36
N PHE A 99 -45.21 17.61 -19.29
CA PHE A 99 -44.10 17.87 -20.19
C PHE A 99 -42.87 18.39 -19.43
N ASN A 100 -43.09 19.23 -18.41
CA ASN A 100 -42.03 19.74 -17.52
C ASN A 100 -41.90 18.91 -16.23
N ALA A 101 -42.37 17.66 -16.22
CA ALA A 101 -42.23 16.80 -15.06
C ALA A 101 -40.76 16.61 -14.66
N LEU A 102 -40.50 16.55 -13.36
CA LEU A 102 -39.16 16.44 -12.81
C LEU A 102 -38.50 15.12 -13.23
N GLN A 103 -37.29 15.26 -13.78
CA GLN A 103 -36.38 14.15 -14.03
C GLN A 103 -35.44 14.00 -12.82
N ALA A 104 -35.89 13.25 -11.81
CA ALA A 104 -35.13 13.06 -10.59
C ALA A 104 -34.67 11.60 -10.44
N LYS A 105 -33.59 11.42 -9.67
CA LYS A 105 -33.03 10.14 -9.25
C LYS A 105 -32.93 10.11 -7.73
N PHE A 106 -32.85 8.91 -7.17
CA PHE A 106 -32.51 8.75 -5.76
C PHE A 106 -31.09 9.31 -5.48
N GLY A 107 -30.94 10.01 -4.36
CA GLY A 107 -29.70 10.64 -3.94
C GLY A 107 -29.08 10.00 -2.69
N TYR A 108 -29.33 8.70 -2.44
CA TYR A 108 -28.82 7.99 -1.25
C TYR A 108 -27.29 8.03 -1.16
N ALA A 109 -26.63 7.95 -2.33
CA ALA A 109 -25.21 8.19 -2.48
C ALA A 109 -25.02 9.18 -3.63
N ILE A 110 -24.07 10.09 -3.47
CA ILE A 110 -23.72 11.08 -4.47
C ILE A 110 -22.24 10.98 -4.79
N THR A 111 -21.88 11.20 -6.05
CA THR A 111 -20.47 11.25 -6.42
C THR A 111 -19.82 12.49 -5.83
N CYS A 112 -18.52 12.42 -5.53
CA CYS A 112 -17.78 13.55 -4.94
C CYS A 112 -17.89 14.84 -5.78
N HIS A 113 -17.90 14.72 -7.11
CA HIS A 113 -18.11 15.88 -8.00
C HIS A 113 -19.50 16.52 -7.83
N LYS A 114 -20.52 15.74 -7.47
CA LYS A 114 -21.89 16.21 -7.23
C LYS A 114 -22.12 16.67 -5.79
N SER A 115 -21.20 16.36 -4.86
CA SER A 115 -21.26 16.82 -3.48
C SER A 115 -20.59 18.18 -3.27
N GLN A 116 -19.91 18.72 -4.29
CA GLN A 116 -19.23 20.01 -4.23
C GLN A 116 -20.22 21.13 -3.85
N GLY A 117 -19.85 21.90 -2.82
CA GLY A 117 -20.68 22.99 -2.28
C GLY A 117 -21.73 22.54 -1.26
N GLY A 118 -21.95 21.24 -1.10
CA GLY A 118 -22.76 20.71 0.00
C GLY A 118 -21.93 20.48 1.26
N GLU A 119 -22.57 20.55 2.42
CA GLU A 119 -21.98 20.22 3.71
C GLU A 119 -23.02 19.44 4.52
N TRP A 120 -22.61 18.33 5.12
CA TRP A 120 -23.49 17.46 5.90
C TRP A 120 -22.85 17.14 7.27
N PRO A 121 -23.63 17.03 8.35
CA PRO A 121 -23.09 16.68 9.66
C PRO A 121 -22.42 15.31 9.72
N PHE A 122 -22.95 14.33 8.99
CA PHE A 122 -22.47 12.95 8.98
C PHE A 122 -22.26 12.50 7.53
N VAL A 123 -21.05 12.06 7.19
CA VAL A 123 -20.69 11.63 5.83
C VAL A 123 -19.98 10.28 5.89
N PHE A 124 -20.38 9.38 5.00
CA PHE A 124 -19.65 8.15 4.69
C PHE A 124 -18.91 8.35 3.37
N VAL A 125 -17.59 8.13 3.36
CA VAL A 125 -16.77 8.21 2.16
C VAL A 125 -16.19 6.84 1.86
N ASP A 126 -16.56 6.30 0.69
CA ASP A 126 -15.97 5.11 0.12
C ASP A 126 -14.76 5.50 -0.76
N PHE A 127 -13.57 5.08 -0.35
CA PHE A 127 -12.31 5.33 -1.04
C PHE A 127 -11.96 4.26 -2.09
N ASN A 128 -12.88 3.33 -2.39
CA ASN A 128 -12.75 2.39 -3.49
C ASN A 128 -13.02 3.06 -4.84
N VAL A 129 -12.05 3.87 -5.27
CA VAL A 129 -12.08 4.61 -6.54
C VAL A 129 -11.07 4.03 -7.52
N PHE A 130 -11.42 4.03 -8.81
CA PHE A 130 -10.55 3.53 -9.90
C PHE A 130 -9.31 4.41 -10.20
N MET A 131 -9.03 5.41 -9.38
CA MET A 131 -7.87 6.30 -9.54
C MET A 131 -6.70 5.85 -8.66
N GLY A 132 -5.46 6.02 -9.14
CA GLY A 132 -4.27 5.71 -8.36
C GLY A 132 -4.24 6.52 -7.05
N LYS A 133 -4.23 5.83 -5.90
CA LYS A 133 -4.37 6.44 -4.57
C LYS A 133 -3.16 7.30 -4.16
N VAL A 134 -2.01 7.18 -4.83
CA VAL A 134 -0.81 8.01 -4.61
C VAL A 134 -0.64 9.08 -5.70
N SER A 135 -1.75 9.64 -6.20
CA SER A 135 -1.74 10.66 -7.25
C SER A 135 -2.28 12.00 -6.77
N ALA A 136 -1.84 13.10 -7.40
CA ALA A 136 -2.37 14.43 -7.09
C ALA A 136 -3.89 14.53 -7.32
N GLY A 137 -4.42 13.81 -8.32
CA GLY A 137 -5.85 13.73 -8.60
C GLY A 137 -6.62 13.09 -7.44
N PHE A 138 -6.11 11.98 -6.91
CA PHE A 138 -6.69 11.32 -5.75
C PHE A 138 -6.72 12.22 -4.53
N PHE A 139 -5.63 12.92 -4.20
CA PHE A 139 -5.61 13.79 -3.02
C PHE A 139 -6.59 14.97 -3.13
N ARG A 140 -6.81 15.54 -4.32
CA ARG A 140 -7.84 16.57 -4.53
C ARG A 140 -9.25 16.02 -4.37
N TRP A 141 -9.50 14.83 -4.91
CA TRP A 141 -10.78 14.14 -4.76
C TRP A 141 -11.06 13.80 -3.28
N ALA A 142 -10.06 13.24 -2.59
CA ALA A 142 -10.13 12.89 -1.17
C ALA A 142 -10.38 14.11 -0.30
N TYR A 143 -9.65 15.20 -0.53
CA TYR A 143 -9.88 16.48 0.16
C TYR A 143 -11.32 16.97 -0.03
N THR A 144 -11.83 16.90 -1.26
CA THR A 144 -13.20 17.32 -1.55
C THR A 144 -14.21 16.46 -0.81
N ALA A 145 -14.04 15.12 -0.81
CA ALA A 145 -14.93 14.16 -0.15
C ALA A 145 -14.93 14.33 1.38
N VAL A 146 -13.74 14.40 1.98
CA VAL A 146 -13.54 14.51 3.43
C VAL A 146 -14.11 15.82 3.97
N THR A 147 -13.87 16.93 3.27
CA THR A 147 -14.35 18.26 3.70
C THR A 147 -15.86 18.47 3.53
N ARG A 148 -16.61 17.47 3.06
CA ARG A 148 -18.08 17.55 3.04
C ARG A 148 -18.68 17.30 4.43
N SER A 149 -17.94 16.71 5.36
CA SER A 149 -18.42 16.45 6.71
C SER A 149 -18.14 17.62 7.65
N SER A 150 -19.14 18.03 8.43
CA SER A 150 -18.98 19.06 9.47
C SER A 150 -18.90 18.53 10.90
N LYS A 151 -19.26 17.26 11.17
CA LYS A 151 -19.13 16.67 12.51
C LYS A 151 -18.42 15.32 12.50
N VAL A 152 -18.92 14.35 11.74
CA VAL A 152 -18.40 12.98 11.76
C VAL A 152 -18.17 12.48 10.34
N LEU A 153 -16.97 12.00 10.09
CA LEU A 153 -16.59 11.32 8.86
C LEU A 153 -16.36 9.84 9.18
N ALA A 154 -17.08 8.97 8.49
CA ALA A 154 -16.78 7.54 8.45
C ALA A 154 -16.16 7.22 7.09
N THR A 155 -15.08 6.44 7.08
CA THR A 155 -14.39 6.05 5.85
C THR A 155 -14.51 4.55 5.62
N VAL A 156 -14.63 4.16 4.36
CA VAL A 156 -14.59 2.77 3.90
C VAL A 156 -13.42 2.65 2.92
N ASP A 157 -12.60 1.62 3.09
CA ASP A 157 -11.42 1.33 2.25
C ASP A 157 -10.45 2.52 2.08
N SER A 158 -10.34 3.35 3.13
CA SER A 158 -9.41 4.47 3.17
C SER A 158 -7.98 3.95 3.00
N PRO A 159 -7.17 4.55 2.10
CA PRO A 159 -5.77 4.16 1.97
C PRO A 159 -5.02 4.45 3.27
N ASP A 160 -4.20 3.50 3.67
CA ASP A 160 -3.20 3.70 4.70
C ASP A 160 -1.90 4.16 4.02
N PHE A 161 -1.51 5.41 4.24
CA PHE A 161 -0.27 5.97 3.70
C PHE A 161 0.78 5.96 4.80
N ASN A 162 1.83 5.18 4.61
CA ASN A 162 3.01 5.14 5.46
C ASN A 162 4.25 5.62 4.68
N SER A 163 5.41 5.65 5.36
CA SER A 163 6.67 6.06 4.73
C SER A 163 7.17 5.10 3.63
N PHE A 164 6.50 3.97 3.46
CA PHE A 164 6.85 2.90 2.54
C PHE A 164 5.85 2.74 1.39
N THR A 165 4.77 3.52 1.34
CA THR A 165 3.74 3.42 0.28
C THR A 165 4.29 3.62 -1.15
N ARG A 166 5.46 4.24 -1.29
CA ARG A 166 6.15 4.43 -2.59
C ARG A 166 7.33 3.47 -2.81
N LEU A 167 7.59 2.59 -1.85
CA LEU A 167 8.67 1.63 -1.92
C LEU A 167 8.36 0.59 -2.99
N GLN A 168 9.32 0.36 -3.88
CA GLN A 168 9.25 -0.71 -4.88
C GLN A 168 10.19 -1.85 -4.48
N PHE A 169 9.70 -3.08 -4.55
CA PHE A 169 10.49 -4.28 -4.28
C PHE A 169 11.02 -4.86 -5.59
N GLU A 170 12.31 -5.18 -5.65
CA GLU A 170 12.87 -5.98 -6.73
C GLU A 170 12.96 -7.45 -6.34
N GLU A 171 13.05 -8.33 -7.35
CA GLU A 171 13.25 -9.76 -7.15
C GLU A 171 14.53 -10.05 -6.36
N ILE A 172 14.46 -11.03 -5.48
CA ILE A 172 15.60 -11.50 -4.67
C ILE A 172 16.67 -12.07 -5.60
N GLN A 173 17.92 -11.61 -5.46
CA GLN A 173 19.02 -12.03 -6.31
C GLN A 173 20.05 -12.87 -5.55
N PRO A 174 20.62 -13.94 -6.15
CA PRO A 174 21.68 -14.69 -5.50
C PRO A 174 23.02 -13.92 -5.52
N LYS A 175 23.80 -14.03 -4.43
CA LYS A 175 25.11 -13.36 -4.31
C LYS A 175 26.11 -14.19 -3.49
N LYS A 176 26.97 -14.95 -4.18
CA LYS A 176 27.96 -15.87 -3.58
C LYS A 176 28.90 -15.24 -2.55
N ASP A 177 29.23 -13.96 -2.72
CA ASP A 177 30.19 -13.24 -1.88
C ASP A 177 29.52 -12.40 -0.77
N LEU A 178 28.25 -12.66 -0.44
CA LEU A 178 27.51 -11.88 0.54
C LEU A 178 28.16 -11.88 1.93
N TRP A 179 28.82 -12.99 2.28
CA TRP A 179 29.51 -13.19 3.55
C TRP A 179 30.65 -12.18 3.81
N LYS A 180 31.25 -11.57 2.76
CA LYS A 180 32.46 -10.72 2.88
C LYS A 180 32.25 -9.43 3.71
N LYS A 181 31.00 -9.10 4.06
CA LYS A 181 30.63 -7.98 4.94
C LYS A 181 29.44 -8.29 5.83
N ALA A 182 29.11 -9.57 5.99
CA ALA A 182 27.90 -9.98 6.68
C ALA A 182 27.93 -9.65 8.17
N PHE A 183 29.11 -9.52 8.77
CA PHE A 183 29.28 -9.27 10.20
C PHE A 183 29.87 -7.90 10.47
N PHE A 184 29.33 -7.21 11.48
CA PHE A 184 29.83 -5.94 11.95
C PHE A 184 31.21 -6.10 12.59
N ALA A 185 32.21 -5.41 12.03
CA ALA A 185 33.57 -5.36 12.58
C ALA A 185 33.73 -4.09 13.42
N GLU A 186 33.55 -4.21 14.73
CA GLU A 186 33.72 -3.08 15.64
C GLU A 186 35.17 -2.59 15.64
N THR A 187 35.35 -1.29 15.42
CA THR A 187 36.65 -0.62 15.40
C THR A 187 36.60 0.64 16.24
N SER A 188 37.77 1.14 16.64
CA SER A 188 37.90 2.42 17.35
C SER A 188 39.13 3.17 16.82
N PRO A 189 39.20 4.51 16.93
CA PRO A 189 40.37 5.28 16.51
C PRO A 189 41.68 4.78 17.12
N ASP A 190 41.64 4.37 18.39
CA ASP A 190 42.81 3.88 19.14
C ASP A 190 43.11 2.40 18.90
N ASN A 191 42.11 1.61 18.48
CA ASN A 191 42.26 0.19 18.15
C ASN A 191 41.46 -0.17 16.88
N PRO A 192 42.10 -0.09 15.69
CA PRO A 192 41.50 -0.45 14.42
C PRO A 192 41.18 -1.95 14.27
N LEU A 193 41.69 -2.80 15.16
CA LEU A 193 41.48 -4.25 15.15
C LEU A 193 40.68 -4.73 16.37
N ARG A 194 39.90 -3.84 16.99
CA ARG A 194 39.09 -4.15 18.19
C ARG A 194 38.18 -5.36 18.02
N PHE A 195 37.60 -5.55 16.84
CA PHE A 195 36.80 -6.75 16.51
C PHE A 195 37.57 -8.07 16.68
N VAL A 196 38.89 -8.07 16.52
CA VAL A 196 39.75 -9.25 16.74
C VAL A 196 39.73 -9.61 18.22
N ASP A 197 39.96 -8.63 19.09
CA ASP A 197 40.01 -8.83 20.54
C ASP A 197 38.64 -9.25 21.08
N ILE A 198 37.55 -8.66 20.56
CA ILE A 198 36.16 -9.06 20.89
C ILE A 198 35.93 -10.53 20.51
N ARG A 199 36.28 -10.94 19.29
CA ARG A 199 36.07 -12.32 18.84
C ARG A 199 36.90 -13.32 19.64
N VAL A 200 38.16 -12.99 19.94
CA VAL A 200 39.04 -13.83 20.79
C VAL A 200 38.40 -14.02 22.17
N ASN A 201 37.90 -12.97 22.79
CA ASN A 201 37.23 -13.07 24.09
C ASN A 201 35.97 -13.96 24.03
N LYS A 202 35.15 -13.81 22.98
CA LYS A 202 33.98 -14.69 22.76
C LYS A 202 34.38 -16.15 22.61
N LEU A 203 35.41 -16.42 21.80
CA LEU A 203 35.91 -17.78 21.58
C LEU A 203 36.52 -18.37 22.85
N ASN A 204 37.25 -17.58 23.65
CA ASN A 204 37.78 -18.04 24.93
C ASN A 204 36.67 -18.51 25.87
N GLN A 205 35.59 -17.74 25.98
CA GLN A 205 34.44 -18.10 26.81
C GLN A 205 33.70 -19.32 26.27
N ALA A 206 33.48 -19.38 24.95
CA ALA A 206 32.77 -20.49 24.31
C ALA A 206 33.55 -21.81 24.41
N PHE A 207 34.85 -21.79 24.10
CA PHE A 207 35.72 -22.95 24.22
C PHE A 207 35.86 -23.43 25.67
N GLN A 208 35.95 -22.51 26.64
CA GLN A 208 35.98 -22.89 28.05
C GLN A 208 34.71 -23.63 28.50
N ARG A 209 33.53 -23.23 28.04
CA ARG A 209 32.25 -23.92 28.34
C ARG A 209 32.24 -25.35 27.81
N GLU A 210 32.87 -25.58 26.67
CA GLU A 210 32.99 -26.88 26.02
C GLU A 210 34.20 -27.71 26.52
N GLY A 211 34.93 -27.23 27.53
CA GLY A 211 36.11 -27.90 28.08
C GLY A 211 37.31 -27.94 27.12
N ILE A 212 37.36 -27.04 26.14
CA ILE A 212 38.42 -26.94 25.14
C ILE A 212 39.51 -26.01 25.67
N THR A 213 40.74 -26.52 25.80
CA THR A 213 41.92 -25.72 26.14
C THR A 213 42.47 -25.08 24.88
N ILE A 214 42.86 -23.81 24.94
CA ILE A 214 43.29 -23.05 23.76
C ILE A 214 44.55 -22.20 24.01
N SER A 215 45.32 -21.99 22.95
CA SER A 215 46.40 -21.00 22.90
C SER A 215 46.34 -20.22 21.59
N TRP A 216 46.75 -18.95 21.65
CA TRP A 216 46.66 -18.02 20.52
C TRP A 216 48.04 -17.51 20.10
N ASP A 217 48.32 -17.58 18.81
CA ASP A 217 49.41 -16.86 18.16
C ASP A 217 48.84 -15.83 17.18
N ARG A 218 49.24 -14.56 17.31
CA ARG A 218 48.74 -13.45 16.48
C ARG A 218 49.79 -13.03 15.45
N ALA A 219 49.35 -12.89 14.21
CA ALA A 219 50.09 -12.25 13.12
C ALA A 219 49.28 -11.06 12.56
N ASP A 220 49.89 -10.31 11.64
CA ASP A 220 49.29 -9.09 11.08
C ASP A 220 47.94 -9.32 10.38
N TRP A 221 47.73 -10.51 9.80
CA TRP A 221 46.59 -10.81 8.93
C TRP A 221 45.84 -12.09 9.31
N PHE A 222 46.24 -12.75 10.40
CA PHE A 222 45.57 -13.94 10.90
C PHE A 222 45.83 -14.19 12.39
N LEU A 223 44.90 -14.93 13.00
CA LEU A 223 45.09 -15.59 14.29
C LEU A 223 45.28 -17.09 14.07
N LEU A 224 46.18 -17.69 14.83
CA LEU A 224 46.32 -19.14 14.94
C LEU A 224 45.83 -19.56 16.33
N CYS A 225 44.84 -20.42 16.39
CA CYS A 225 44.34 -21.02 17.63
C CYS A 225 44.73 -22.50 17.63
N ASN A 226 45.52 -22.92 18.61
CA ASN A 226 45.70 -24.34 18.89
C ASN A 226 44.71 -24.72 19.98
N CYS A 227 43.93 -25.77 19.75
CA CYS A 227 42.88 -26.18 20.68
C CYS A 227 42.93 -27.69 20.93
N THR A 228 42.67 -28.09 22.18
CA THR A 228 42.69 -29.49 22.62
C THR A 228 41.50 -29.78 23.54
N ARG A 229 40.90 -30.96 23.37
CA ARG A 229 39.81 -31.47 24.21
C ARG A 229 39.96 -32.98 24.39
N GLY A 230 40.49 -33.41 25.53
CA GLY A 230 40.86 -34.81 25.74
C GLY A 230 41.93 -35.24 24.73
N GLU A 231 41.64 -36.26 23.92
CA GLU A 231 42.51 -36.73 22.83
C GLU A 231 42.30 -35.97 21.50
N GLU A 232 41.26 -35.13 21.41
CA GLU A 232 40.99 -34.34 20.21
C GLU A 232 41.87 -33.09 20.18
N SER A 233 42.39 -32.77 19.00
CA SER A 233 43.23 -31.58 18.78
C SER A 233 42.97 -30.96 17.41
N ALA A 234 43.08 -29.64 17.33
CA ALA A 234 43.01 -28.93 16.07
C ALA A 234 43.80 -27.62 16.10
N THR A 235 44.32 -27.25 14.95
CA THR A 235 44.82 -25.89 14.69
C THR A 235 43.83 -25.19 13.78
N ILE A 236 43.39 -24.00 14.20
CA ILE A 236 42.45 -23.14 13.46
C ILE A 236 43.19 -21.88 13.05
N LYS A 237 43.09 -21.51 11.78
CA LYS A 237 43.66 -20.26 11.25
C LYS A 237 42.54 -19.32 10.81
N LEU A 238 42.41 -18.18 11.50
CA LEU A 238 41.39 -17.16 11.26
C LEU A 238 42.02 -15.97 10.54
N HIS A 239 41.75 -15.82 9.25
CA HIS A 239 42.20 -14.70 8.44
C HIS A 239 41.29 -13.48 8.63
N PHE A 240 41.88 -12.29 8.75
CA PHE A 240 41.15 -11.03 8.85
C PHE A 240 41.83 -9.90 8.08
N LYS A 241 41.06 -8.85 7.80
CA LYS A 241 41.48 -7.59 7.19
C LYS A 241 40.96 -6.44 8.03
N LYS A 242 41.15 -5.20 7.58
CA LYS A 242 40.67 -3.99 8.28
C LYS A 242 39.14 -3.93 8.42
N ASP A 243 38.41 -4.65 7.57
CA ASP A 243 36.94 -4.69 7.52
C ASP A 243 36.33 -5.94 8.17
N GLY A 244 37.14 -6.76 8.85
CA GLY A 244 36.68 -7.92 9.62
C GLY A 244 37.34 -9.24 9.25
N PHE A 245 36.76 -10.33 9.74
CA PHE A 245 37.21 -11.69 9.43
C PHE A 245 36.78 -12.13 8.04
N SER A 246 37.68 -12.81 7.33
CA SER A 246 37.49 -13.20 5.93
C SER A 246 37.48 -14.70 5.69
N LYS A 247 38.21 -15.49 6.46
CA LYS A 247 38.25 -16.95 6.24
C LYS A 247 38.69 -17.67 7.49
N ALA A 248 38.08 -18.81 7.77
CA ALA A 248 38.59 -19.78 8.73
C ALA A 248 39.07 -21.03 7.98
N THR A 249 40.28 -21.49 8.30
CA THR A 249 40.82 -22.77 7.81
C THR A 249 41.28 -23.64 8.97
N PHE A 250 41.34 -24.94 8.75
CA PHE A 250 41.80 -25.92 9.74
C PHE A 250 43.08 -26.58 9.23
N PRO A 251 44.27 -26.01 9.48
CA PRO A 251 45.55 -26.64 9.12
C PRO A 251 45.70 -28.09 9.60
N SER A 252 45.21 -28.40 10.80
CA SER A 252 45.20 -29.74 11.37
C SER A 252 43.92 -29.96 12.16
N ILE A 253 43.38 -31.19 12.12
CA ILE A 253 42.22 -31.57 12.91
C ILE A 253 42.18 -33.08 13.13
N SER A 254 41.94 -33.51 14.37
CA SER A 254 41.94 -34.92 14.78
C SER A 254 40.69 -35.68 14.32
N SER A 255 39.51 -35.05 14.35
CA SER A 255 38.24 -35.74 14.05
C SER A 255 37.22 -34.86 13.29
N PRO A 256 36.36 -35.46 12.44
CA PRO A 256 35.28 -34.74 11.77
C PRO A 256 34.21 -34.18 12.73
N SER A 257 33.91 -34.89 13.81
CA SER A 257 32.97 -34.45 14.85
C SER A 257 33.45 -33.19 15.56
N PHE A 258 34.74 -33.15 15.93
CA PHE A 258 35.36 -31.97 16.53
C PHE A 258 35.35 -30.79 15.56
N LYS A 259 35.61 -31.04 14.27
CA LYS A 259 35.50 -30.01 13.22
C LYS A 259 34.11 -29.40 13.13
N SER A 260 33.06 -30.20 13.28
CA SER A 260 31.68 -29.71 13.26
C SER A 260 31.39 -28.80 14.44
N LEU A 261 31.76 -29.23 15.65
CA LEU A 261 31.64 -28.43 16.87
C LEU A 261 32.39 -27.10 16.75
N LEU A 262 33.66 -27.15 16.33
CA LEU A 262 34.48 -25.94 16.18
C LEU A 262 33.89 -24.97 15.15
N ARG A 263 33.26 -25.45 14.08
CA ARG A 263 32.61 -24.59 13.07
C ARG A 263 31.43 -23.84 13.66
N GLU A 264 30.63 -24.49 14.48
CA GLU A 264 29.48 -23.88 15.17
C GLU A 264 29.94 -22.76 16.11
N LEU A 265 30.91 -23.05 16.98
CA LEU A 265 31.49 -22.05 17.89
C LEU A 265 32.14 -20.87 17.15
N LEU A 266 32.83 -21.15 16.03
CA LEU A 266 33.42 -20.11 15.19
C LEU A 266 32.35 -19.23 14.52
N LYS A 267 31.22 -19.80 14.13
CA LYS A 267 30.09 -19.07 13.52
C LYS A 267 29.43 -18.16 14.55
N ASP A 268 29.12 -18.69 15.73
CA ASP A 268 28.47 -17.92 16.80
C ASP A 268 29.35 -16.76 17.29
N SER A 269 30.66 -16.96 17.33
CA SER A 269 31.62 -15.90 17.71
C SER A 269 31.64 -14.70 16.75
N LEU A 270 31.08 -14.82 15.55
CA LEU A 270 30.98 -13.72 14.58
C LEU A 270 29.77 -12.81 14.83
N ILE A 271 28.75 -13.29 15.54
CA ILE A 271 27.54 -12.53 15.80
C ILE A 271 27.92 -11.33 16.70
N PRO A 272 27.65 -10.08 16.30
CA PRO A 272 27.97 -8.91 17.12
C PRO A 272 27.03 -8.80 18.33
N ASP A 273 27.52 -8.26 19.45
CA ASP A 273 26.67 -7.98 20.63
C ASP A 273 25.80 -6.74 20.44
N HIS A 274 26.31 -5.78 19.67
CA HIS A 274 25.64 -4.52 19.37
C HIS A 274 26.03 -4.05 17.98
N ILE A 275 25.05 -3.56 17.20
CA ILE A 275 25.28 -2.95 15.90
C ILE A 275 24.89 -1.47 16.00
N PRO A 276 25.83 -0.54 15.78
CA PRO A 276 25.52 0.88 15.87
C PRO A 276 24.55 1.28 14.76
N PHE A 277 23.43 1.88 15.15
CA PHE A 277 22.45 2.44 14.24
C PHE A 277 22.01 3.83 14.70
N GLN A 278 22.24 4.83 13.84
CA GLN A 278 21.77 6.20 14.06
C GLN A 278 20.84 6.62 12.91
N PRO A 279 19.52 6.70 13.12
CA PRO A 279 18.59 7.08 12.06
C PRO A 279 18.75 8.57 11.69
N GLN A 280 18.73 8.89 10.39
CA GLN A 280 18.77 10.29 9.92
C GLN A 280 17.38 10.93 9.84
N PHE A 281 16.33 10.11 9.78
CA PHE A 281 14.94 10.54 9.77
C PHE A 281 14.04 9.47 10.41
N PRO A 282 12.83 9.84 10.89
CA PRO A 282 11.98 8.94 11.67
C PRO A 282 11.71 7.58 11.00
N ALA A 283 11.39 7.56 9.71
CA ALA A 283 11.07 6.33 9.00
C ALA A 283 12.23 5.31 8.95
N MET A 284 13.50 5.74 9.09
CA MET A 284 14.63 4.79 9.21
C MET A 284 14.59 4.04 10.54
N LYS A 285 14.14 4.70 11.62
CA LYS A 285 13.99 4.07 12.93
C LYS A 285 12.88 3.03 12.88
N ASP A 286 11.76 3.38 12.23
CA ASP A 286 10.61 2.47 12.08
C ASP A 286 11.01 1.24 11.25
N LEU A 287 11.72 1.45 10.13
CA LEU A 287 12.25 0.36 9.30
C LEU A 287 13.20 -0.55 10.08
N HIS A 288 14.17 0.04 10.80
CA HIS A 288 15.11 -0.74 11.61
C HIS A 288 14.39 -1.58 12.67
N THR A 289 13.40 -0.99 13.34
CA THR A 289 12.60 -1.66 14.37
C THR A 289 11.84 -2.84 13.76
N HIS A 290 11.13 -2.60 12.66
CA HIS A 290 10.40 -3.63 11.92
C HIS A 290 11.29 -4.78 11.46
N ILE A 291 12.46 -4.49 10.86
CA ILE A 291 13.42 -5.52 10.45
C ILE A 291 13.90 -6.31 11.66
N THR A 292 14.29 -5.64 12.75
CA THR A 292 14.84 -6.31 13.94
C THR A 292 13.81 -7.23 14.59
N GLU A 293 12.57 -6.75 14.74
CA GLU A 293 11.45 -7.53 15.29
C GLU A 293 11.09 -8.72 14.39
N SER A 294 11.03 -8.51 13.07
CA SER A 294 10.75 -9.57 12.09
C SER A 294 11.82 -10.66 12.10
N LEU A 295 13.10 -10.29 12.18
CA LEU A 295 14.21 -11.24 12.27
C LEU A 295 14.13 -12.04 13.58
N THR A 296 13.91 -11.35 14.71
CA THR A 296 13.83 -11.98 16.03
C THR A 296 12.68 -12.98 16.13
N ALA A 297 11.52 -12.67 15.53
CA ALA A 297 10.37 -13.55 15.50
C ALA A 297 10.64 -14.90 14.78
N GLU A 298 11.62 -14.93 13.89
CA GLU A 298 11.98 -16.10 13.07
C GLU A 298 13.32 -16.72 13.48
N ASN A 299 13.82 -16.41 14.68
CA ASN A 299 15.14 -16.84 15.17
C ASN A 299 16.30 -16.48 14.24
N ALA A 300 16.15 -15.43 13.43
CA ALA A 300 17.21 -14.86 12.63
C ALA A 300 17.88 -13.70 13.37
N VAL A 301 19.14 -13.43 13.03
CA VAL A 301 19.95 -12.44 13.73
C VAL A 301 20.43 -11.38 12.76
N LEU A 302 20.22 -10.11 13.11
CA LEU A 302 20.84 -8.99 12.40
C LEU A 302 22.35 -9.00 12.69
N THR A 303 23.18 -9.04 11.65
CA THR A 303 24.63 -9.23 11.79
C THR A 303 25.45 -8.02 11.36
N ASN A 304 24.91 -7.14 10.51
CA ASN A 304 25.58 -5.88 10.16
C ASN A 304 24.60 -4.86 9.58
N ILE A 305 24.92 -3.57 9.76
CA ILE A 305 24.29 -2.47 9.03
C ILE A 305 25.36 -1.64 8.35
N ILE A 306 25.26 -1.47 7.03
CA ILE A 306 26.19 -0.63 6.26
C ILE A 306 25.42 0.51 5.62
N ARG A 307 25.78 1.73 6.00
CA ARG A 307 25.23 2.96 5.46
C ARG A 307 25.98 3.44 4.23
N HIS A 308 25.21 3.88 3.23
CA HIS A 308 25.63 4.68 2.09
C HIS A 308 24.89 6.01 2.09
N PRO A 309 25.29 7.01 1.27
CA PRO A 309 24.63 8.32 1.25
C PRO A 309 23.13 8.30 0.94
N TYR A 310 22.66 7.28 0.20
CA TYR A 310 21.26 7.16 -0.25
C TYR A 310 20.68 5.75 -0.04
N SER A 311 21.35 4.90 0.74
CA SER A 311 20.84 3.57 1.06
C SER A 311 21.43 3.01 2.36
N ASP A 312 20.64 2.20 3.06
CA ASP A 312 21.11 1.40 4.20
C ASP A 312 20.99 -0.08 3.87
N LYS A 313 22.07 -0.83 4.12
CA LYS A 313 22.16 -2.30 3.93
C LYS A 313 22.05 -3.00 5.27
N PHE A 314 21.10 -3.91 5.40
CA PHE A 314 20.86 -4.74 6.57
C PHE A 314 21.27 -6.17 6.23
N TYR A 315 22.32 -6.67 6.87
CA TYR A 315 22.75 -8.06 6.76
C TYR A 315 22.20 -8.86 7.92
N PHE A 316 21.73 -10.06 7.63
CA PHE A 316 21.25 -10.98 8.64
C PHE A 316 21.68 -12.41 8.34
N MET A 317 21.62 -13.25 9.37
CA MET A 317 21.88 -14.68 9.30
C MET A 317 20.63 -15.41 9.77
N ALA A 318 20.15 -16.36 8.96
CA ALA A 318 19.03 -17.23 9.27
C ALA A 318 19.50 -18.68 9.08
N ASP A 319 19.49 -19.44 10.17
CA ASP A 319 20.15 -20.74 10.26
C ASP A 319 21.58 -20.71 9.67
N GLN A 320 21.87 -21.43 8.56
CA GLN A 320 23.21 -21.52 7.97
C GLN A 320 23.48 -20.54 6.83
N SER A 321 22.48 -19.75 6.43
CA SER A 321 22.57 -18.88 5.26
C SER A 321 22.45 -17.40 5.62
N PHE A 322 22.88 -16.57 4.67
CA PHE A 322 22.93 -15.13 4.81
C PHE A 322 21.94 -14.47 3.87
N GLY A 323 21.28 -13.44 4.38
CA GLY A 323 20.49 -12.53 3.57
C GLY A 323 20.93 -11.09 3.76
N MET A 324 20.56 -10.25 2.80
CA MET A 324 20.78 -8.82 2.88
C MET A 324 19.66 -8.04 2.20
N LEU A 325 19.21 -6.99 2.86
CA LEU A 325 18.23 -6.04 2.36
C LEU A 325 18.92 -4.67 2.19
N GLU A 326 18.77 -4.02 1.05
CA GLU A 326 19.21 -2.64 0.84
C GLU A 326 18.00 -1.76 0.54
N PHE A 327 17.77 -0.75 1.38
CA PHE A 327 16.69 0.21 1.22
C PHE A 327 17.25 1.54 0.75
N PHE A 328 16.84 1.97 -0.44
CA PHE A 328 17.18 3.26 -1.02
C PHE A 328 16.23 4.35 -0.55
N HIS A 329 16.77 5.52 -0.25
CA HIS A 329 16.02 6.71 0.11
C HIS A 329 16.49 7.94 -0.64
N ASN A 330 15.61 8.93 -0.77
CA ASN A 330 15.91 10.19 -1.45
C ASN A 330 16.15 11.35 -0.46
N SER A 331 16.52 12.52 -0.99
CA SER A 331 16.72 13.75 -0.21
C SER A 331 15.47 14.27 0.50
N LYS A 332 14.28 13.78 0.13
CA LYS A 332 13.00 14.08 0.80
C LYS A 332 12.67 13.10 1.92
N GLN A 333 13.64 12.27 2.36
CA GLN A 333 13.48 11.30 3.44
C GLN A 333 12.40 10.24 3.16
N GLN A 334 12.25 9.87 1.89
CA GLN A 334 11.30 8.84 1.46
C GLN A 334 12.06 7.63 0.92
N PHE A 335 11.62 6.44 1.32
CA PHE A 335 12.11 5.21 0.70
C PHE A 335 11.53 5.05 -0.70
N THR A 336 12.37 4.60 -1.63
CA THR A 336 12.02 4.52 -3.06
C THR A 336 12.12 3.11 -3.62
N LYS A 337 13.09 2.34 -3.14
CA LYS A 337 13.39 1.02 -3.69
C LYS A 337 14.02 0.14 -2.62
N ALA A 338 13.64 -1.13 -2.57
CA ALA A 338 14.25 -2.17 -1.76
C ALA A 338 14.76 -3.28 -2.69
N VAL A 339 15.98 -3.71 -2.45
CA VAL A 339 16.63 -4.81 -3.17
C VAL A 339 17.19 -5.80 -2.19
N SER A 340 17.21 -7.06 -2.59
CA SER A 340 17.43 -8.16 -1.67
C SER A 340 18.38 -9.18 -2.27
N TRP A 341 19.25 -9.75 -1.44
CA TRP A 341 20.16 -10.81 -1.86
C TRP A 341 20.25 -11.93 -0.84
N ILE A 342 20.50 -13.14 -1.35
CA ILE A 342 20.74 -14.36 -0.55
C ILE A 342 22.07 -15.00 -0.93
N SER A 343 22.74 -15.65 0.02
CA SER A 343 24.04 -16.30 -0.22
C SER A 343 23.93 -17.62 -0.96
N ASP A 344 22.88 -18.39 -0.67
CA ASP A 344 22.63 -19.72 -1.21
C ASP A 344 21.23 -19.76 -1.84
N PRO A 345 21.11 -19.96 -3.17
CA PRO A 345 19.81 -20.06 -3.83
C PRO A 345 19.04 -21.34 -3.50
N ASP A 346 19.72 -22.38 -3.00
CA ASP A 346 19.10 -23.66 -2.67
C ASP A 346 18.53 -23.68 -1.23
N ASP A 347 18.77 -22.62 -0.44
CA ASP A 347 18.22 -22.41 0.90
C ASP A 347 17.15 -21.31 0.86
N ASP A 348 15.89 -21.72 0.99
CA ASP A 348 14.73 -20.82 0.96
C ASP A 348 14.54 -20.02 2.26
N VAL A 349 15.21 -20.36 3.36
CA VAL A 349 14.97 -19.73 4.67
C VAL A 349 15.21 -18.21 4.63
N PRO A 350 16.35 -17.69 4.13
CA PRO A 350 16.56 -16.25 4.02
C PRO A 350 15.60 -15.58 3.03
N ALA A 351 15.21 -16.27 1.94
CA ALA A 351 14.31 -15.73 0.94
C ALA A 351 12.89 -15.54 1.50
N SER A 352 12.35 -16.56 2.17
CA SER A 352 11.04 -16.50 2.83
C SER A 352 10.99 -15.40 3.91
N LEU A 353 12.07 -15.26 4.68
CA LEU A 353 12.18 -14.21 5.69
C LEU A 353 12.19 -12.80 5.07
N ILE A 354 12.88 -12.62 3.94
CA ILE A 354 12.87 -11.35 3.19
C ILE A 354 11.44 -11.03 2.73
N GLU A 355 10.74 -11.97 2.12
CA GLU A 355 9.36 -11.75 1.67
C GLU A 355 8.43 -11.37 2.82
N LYS A 356 8.60 -12.02 3.99
CA LYS A 356 7.84 -11.69 5.20
C LYS A 356 8.14 -10.27 5.70
N ILE A 357 9.41 -9.87 5.74
CA ILE A 357 9.80 -8.51 6.12
C ILE A 357 9.18 -7.49 5.17
N LEU A 358 9.29 -7.72 3.86
CA LEU A 358 8.82 -6.79 2.83
C LEU A 358 7.29 -6.71 2.76
N SER A 359 6.56 -7.79 3.08
CA SER A 359 5.09 -7.78 3.12
C SER A 359 4.50 -7.06 4.34
N GLY A 360 5.29 -6.90 5.42
CA GLY A 360 4.90 -6.14 6.61
C GLY A 360 5.13 -4.63 6.52
N ILE A 361 5.62 -4.15 5.37
CA ILE A 361 6.00 -2.76 5.09
C ILE A 361 5.00 -2.17 4.09
#